data_AF-A0A151QS93-F1
#
_entry.id   AF-A0A151QS93-F1
#
_cell.length_a   1.000
_cell.length_b   1.000
_cell.length_c   1.000
_cell.angle_alpha   90.00
_cell.angle_beta   90.00
_cell.angle_gamma   90.00
#
_symmetry.space_group_name_H-M   'P 1'
#
loop_
_entity.id
_entity.type
_entity.pdbx_description
1 polymer ?
#
loop_
_entity_poly.entity_id
_entity_poly.type
_entity_poly.pdbx_seq_one_letter_code
_entity_poly.pdbx_strand_id
1 'polypeptide(L)' 'MQHNRTKHIEVDKHFIKEKLDSGMICTPYVSTQNQLADILTKGLKCTNFERIISKMGMENTYSPA' A
#
# COMPACT_ATOMS: atom_id res chain seq x y z
N MET A 1 20.12 3.85 22.57
CA MET A 1 18.95 3.10 22.03
C MET A 1 18.26 3.81 20.85
N GLN A 2 18.15 5.14 20.80
CA GLN A 2 17.49 5.84 19.68
C GLN A 2 18.34 5.88 18.39
N HIS A 3 19.67 5.87 18.51
CA HIS A 3 20.60 5.94 17.38
C HIS A 3 20.42 4.82 16.34
N ASN A 4 20.11 3.58 16.76
CA ASN A 4 19.93 2.48 15.81
C ASN A 4 18.66 2.63 14.99
N ARG A 5 17.57 3.13 15.58
CA ARG A 5 16.31 3.39 14.88
C ARG A 5 16.46 4.54 13.89
N THR A 6 17.17 5.61 14.27
CA THR A 6 17.47 6.73 13.36
C THR A 6 18.33 6.26 12.18
N LYS A 7 19.38 5.47 12.44
CA LYS A 7 20.22 4.89 11.38
C LYS A 7 19.42 4.04 10.40
N HIS A 8 18.50 3.20 10.88
CA HIS A 8 17.69 2.37 9.99
C HIS A 8 16.80 3.23 9.07
N ILE A 9 16.15 4.27 9.62
CA ILE A 9 15.34 5.20 8.84
C ILE A 9 16.19 5.93 7.78
N GLU A 10 17.40 6.35 8.14
CA GLU A 10 18.32 7.02 7.21
C GLU A 10 18.77 6.11 6.05
N VAL A 11 19.05 4.84 6.36
CA VAL A 11 19.44 3.83 5.36
C VAL A 11 18.28 3.53 4.42
N ASP A 12 17.07 3.26 4.94
CA ASP A 12 15.91 2.96 4.13
C ASP A 12 15.53 4.14 3.22
N LYS A 13 15.61 5.35 3.75
CA LYS A 13 15.38 6.58 2.98
C LYS A 13 16.37 6.72 1.81
N HIS A 14 17.66 6.49 2.05
CA HIS A 14 18.67 6.55 0.98
C HIS A 14 18.41 5.48 -0.07
N PHE A 15 18.18 4.23 0.36
CA PHE A 15 17.90 3.12 -0.55
C PHE A 15 16.68 3.40 -1.44
N ILE A 16 15.55 3.83 -0.85
CA ILE A 16 14.34 4.16 -1.62
C ILE A 16 14.61 5.30 -2.61
N LYS A 17 15.34 6.34 -2.18
CA LYS A 17 15.70 7.47 -3.06
C LYS A 17 16.54 7.01 -4.25
N GLU A 18 17.58 6.21 -4.04
CA GLU A 18 18.41 5.69 -5.14
C GLU A 18 17.60 4.86 -6.14
N LYS A 19 16.61 4.10 -5.66
CA LYS A 19 15.70 3.31 -6.50
C LYS A 19 14.72 4.17 -7.29
N LEU A 20 14.28 5.31 -6.74
CA LEU A 20 13.48 6.30 -7.46
C LEU A 20 14.33 7.02 -8.51
N ASP A 21 15.52 7.51 -8.13
CA ASP A 21 16.42 8.26 -9.02
C ASP A 21 16.92 7.41 -10.20
N SER A 22 17.14 6.11 -9.97
CA SER A 22 17.47 5.16 -11.04
C SER A 22 16.29 4.76 -11.92
N GLY A 23 15.07 5.19 -11.60
CA GLY A 23 13.84 4.81 -12.31
C GLY A 23 13.42 3.36 -12.10
N MET A 24 14.07 2.62 -11.20
CA MET A 24 13.70 1.24 -10.85
C MET A 24 12.35 1.19 -10.13
N ILE A 25 12.02 2.23 -9.36
CA ILE A 25 10.72 2.43 -8.73
C ILE A 25 10.08 3.68 -9.33
N CYS A 26 8.79 3.60 -9.66
CA CYS A 26 7.96 4.76 -10.00
C CYS A 26 6.78 4.82 -9.03
N THR A 27 6.47 6.01 -8.54
CA THR A 27 5.37 6.25 -7.59
C THR A 27 4.32 7.17 -8.21
N PRO A 28 3.53 6.69 -9.19
CA PRO A 28 2.44 7.48 -9.74
C PRO A 28 1.37 7.69 -8.67
N TYR A 29 0.69 8.84 -8.74
CA TYR A 29 -0.43 9.10 -7.84
C TYR A 29 -1.57 8.11 -8.13
N VAL A 30 -2.04 7.46 -7.06
CA VAL A 30 -3.26 6.65 -7.07
C VAL A 30 -4.16 7.21 -5.97
N SER A 31 -5.41 7.52 -6.32
CA SER A 31 -6.37 7.97 -5.30
C SER A 31 -6.61 6.83 -4.30
N THR A 32 -6.86 7.16 -3.03
CA THR A 32 -7.18 6.16 -1.98
C THR A 32 -8.32 5.21 -2.40
N GLN A 33 -9.22 5.72 -3.21
CA GLN A 33 -10.38 5.03 -3.79
C GLN A 33 -10.02 3.91 -4.78
N ASN A 34 -8.81 3.98 -5.33
CA ASN A 34 -8.25 3.10 -6.35
C ASN A 34 -7.01 2.33 -5.86
N GLN A 35 -6.50 2.65 -4.67
CA GLN A 35 -5.31 2.01 -4.12
C GLN A 35 -5.67 0.68 -3.46
N LEU A 36 -5.66 -0.41 -4.24
CA LEU A 36 -6.09 -1.74 -3.78
C LEU A 36 -5.31 -2.25 -2.57
N ALA A 37 -4.01 -1.93 -2.47
CA ALA A 37 -3.16 -2.33 -1.36
C ALA A 37 -3.61 -1.78 0.01
N ASP A 38 -4.43 -0.72 0.04
CA ASP A 38 -4.93 -0.14 1.28
C ASP A 38 -5.78 -1.13 2.10
N ILE A 39 -6.38 -2.13 1.44
CA ILE A 39 -7.15 -3.16 2.13
C ILE A 39 -6.31 -4.05 3.04
N LEU A 40 -5.03 -4.26 2.68
CA LEU A 40 -4.11 -5.14 3.42
C LEU A 40 -3.28 -4.37 4.45
N THR A 41 -3.25 -3.04 4.35
CA THR A 41 -2.30 -2.20 5.10
C THR A 41 -2.97 -1.20 6.03
N LYS A 42 -4.28 -0.95 5.88
CA LYS A 42 -5.02 0.08 6.63
C LYS A 42 -6.36 -0.43 7.12
N GLY A 43 -6.80 0.11 8.26
CA GLY A 43 -8.22 0.03 8.66
C GLY A 43 -9.06 1.00 7.84
N LEU A 44 -9.80 0.48 6.86
CA LEU A 44 -10.65 1.28 5.98
C LEU A 44 -12.09 1.41 6.50
N LYS A 45 -12.74 2.53 6.16
CA LYS A 45 -14.20 2.65 6.31
C LYS A 45 -14.90 1.63 5.40
N CYS A 46 -16.03 1.07 5.83
CA CYS A 46 -16.76 0.03 5.09
C CYS A 46 -17.01 0.41 3.62
N THR A 47 -17.41 1.66 3.35
CA THR A 47 -17.66 2.14 1.98
C THR A 47 -16.42 2.11 1.08
N ASN A 48 -15.22 2.39 1.63
CA ASN A 48 -13.98 2.29 0.88
C ASN A 48 -13.53 0.83 0.72
N PHE A 49 -13.73 0.03 1.76
CA PHE A 49 -13.43 -1.40 1.75
C PHE A 49 -14.24 -2.14 0.68
N GLU A 50 -15.57 -2.00 0.70
CA GLU A 50 -16.48 -2.63 -0.27
C GLU A 50 -16.14 -2.29 -1.71
N ARG A 51 -15.80 -1.01 -1.98
CA ARG A 51 -15.41 -0.58 -3.32
C ARG A 51 -14.04 -1.12 -3.76
N ILE A 52 -13.11 -1.31 -2.83
CA ILE A 52 -11.80 -1.90 -3.15
C ILE A 52 -11.93 -3.41 -3.36
N ILE A 53 -12.72 -4.10 -2.53
CA ILE A 53 -13.06 -5.53 -2.68
C ILE A 53 -13.70 -5.81 -4.03
N SER A 54 -14.70 -5.00 -4.43
CA SER A 54 -15.39 -5.23 -5.70
C SER A 54 -14.47 -5.11 -6.92
N LYS A 55 -13.42 -4.28 -6.83
CA LYS A 55 -12.38 -4.17 -7.87
C LYS A 55 -11.37 -5.30 -7.88
N MET A 56 -11.20 -6.00 -6.75
CA MET A 56 -10.23 -7.09 -6.61
C MET A 56 -10.75 -8.39 -7.24
N GLY A 57 -12.04 -8.46 -7.62
CA GLY A 57 -12.64 -9.68 -8.17
C GLY A 57 -12.76 -10.79 -7.13
N MET A 58 -12.83 -10.43 -5.85
CA MET A 58 -13.00 -11.41 -4.77
C MET A 58 -14.44 -11.93 -4.79
N GLU A 59 -14.58 -13.25 -4.83
CA GLU A 59 -15.88 -13.91 -4.74
C GLU A 59 -16.20 -14.26 -3.29
N ASN A 60 -17.46 -14.06 -2.91
CA ASN A 60 -17.95 -14.47 -1.62
C ASN A 60 -18.22 -15.98 -1.64
N THR A 61 -17.39 -16.76 -0.97
CA THR A 61 -17.54 -18.23 -0.85
C THR A 61 -18.77 -18.64 -0.03
N TYR A 62 -19.44 -17.69 0.62
CA TYR A 62 -20.70 -17.90 1.34
C TYR A 62 -21.93 -17.48 0.54
N SER A 63 -21.77 -16.98 -0.70
CA SER A 63 -22.91 -16.70 -1.55
C SER A 63 -23.60 -18.01 -1.96
N PRO A 64 -24.94 -18.10 -1.86
CA PRO A 64 -25.67 -19.25 -2.34
C PRO A 64 -25.47 -19.43 -3.86
N ALA A 65 -25.42 -20.68 -4.29
CA ALA A 65 -25.28 -21.09 -5.69
C ALA A 65 -26.52 -20.75 -6.53
#